data_AF-A0A7J9QIW9-F1
#
_entry.id   AF-A0A7J9QIW9-F1
#
_cell.length_a   1.000
_cell.length_b   1.000
_cell.length_c   1.000
_cell.angle_alpha   90.00
_cell.angle_beta   90.00
_cell.angle_gamma   90.00
#
_symmetry.space_group_name_H-M   'P 1'
#
loop_
_entity.id
_entity.type
_entity.pdbx_description
1 polymer ?
#
loop_
_entity_poly.entity_id
_entity_poly.type
_entity_poly.pdbx_seq_one_letter_code
_entity_poly.pdbx_strand_id
1 'polypeptide(L)'
;MKEKLFEILGGKTCSGCGFKDERALGFSPVSDDSSFDEIGRGGSASSWGKYISDPDLAREELKVLCLNCNEIRQPVAKPKEQSSRPKRKKSKFFPR
;
A
#
# COMPACT_ATOMS: atom_id res chain seq x y z
N MET A 1 5.52 17.38 -0.88
CA MET A 1 4.43 16.71 -1.62
C MET A 1 3.45 16.00 -0.69
N LYS A 2 3.92 15.16 0.22
CA LYS A 2 3.08 14.43 1.20
C LYS A 2 2.16 15.33 2.04
N GLU A 3 2.66 16.49 2.49
CA GLU A 3 1.89 17.42 3.33
C GLU A 3 0.65 17.99 2.66
N LYS A 4 0.75 18.39 1.38
CA LYS A 4 -0.41 18.89 0.61
C LYS A 4 -1.53 17.85 0.52
N LEU A 5 -1.15 16.58 0.32
CA LEU A 5 -2.14 15.51 0.23
C LEU A 5 -2.80 15.25 1.58
N PHE A 6 -2.07 15.39 2.70
CA PHE A 6 -2.68 15.39 4.03
C PHE A 6 -3.66 16.55 4.20
N GLU A 7 -3.34 17.77 3.77
CA GLU A 7 -4.28 18.91 3.85
C GLU A 7 -5.55 18.66 3.02
N ILE A 8 -5.42 18.13 1.81
CA ILE A 8 -6.55 17.77 0.94
C ILE A 8 -7.45 16.72 1.63
N LEU A 9 -6.86 15.72 2.27
CA LEU A 9 -7.58 14.60 2.89
C LEU A 9 -8.11 14.87 4.31
N GLY A 10 -7.99 16.10 4.81
CA GLY A 10 -8.54 16.48 6.12
C GLY A 10 -7.56 16.39 7.29
N GLY A 11 -6.26 16.31 7.00
CA GLY A 11 -5.16 16.48 7.94
C GLY A 11 -4.40 15.19 8.27
N LYS A 12 -3.45 15.32 9.20
CA LYS A 12 -2.57 14.24 9.67
C LYS A 12 -3.26 13.41 10.75
N THR A 13 -4.44 12.85 10.47
CA THR A 13 -5.17 12.00 11.43
C THR A 13 -5.67 10.73 10.76
N CYS A 14 -5.42 9.58 11.40
CA CYS A 14 -5.95 8.30 10.96
C CYS A 14 -7.48 8.28 11.10
N SER A 15 -8.20 8.00 10.01
CA SER A 15 -9.67 7.88 10.05
C SER A 15 -10.16 6.66 10.86
N GLY A 16 -9.32 5.65 11.07
CA GLY A 16 -9.70 4.42 11.78
C GLY A 16 -9.54 4.48 13.31
N CYS A 17 -8.49 5.14 13.81
CA CYS A 17 -8.16 5.13 15.24
C CYS A 17 -7.77 6.50 15.82
N GLY A 18 -7.78 7.57 15.02
CA GLY A 18 -7.46 8.92 15.49
C GLY A 18 -5.97 9.16 15.76
N PHE A 19 -5.08 8.27 15.32
CA PHE A 19 -3.63 8.44 15.47
C PHE A 19 -3.13 9.66 14.69
N LYS A 20 -2.20 10.43 15.26
CA LYS A 20 -1.79 11.75 14.74
C LYS A 20 -0.33 11.85 14.29
N ASP A 21 0.51 10.86 14.61
CA ASP A 21 1.91 10.90 14.20
C ASP A 21 2.05 10.68 12.68
N GLU A 22 2.54 11.70 12.00
CA GLU A 22 2.82 11.70 10.56
C GLU A 22 3.70 10.54 10.08
N ARG A 23 4.59 10.04 10.95
CA ARG A 23 5.51 8.94 10.64
C ARG A 23 4.78 7.60 10.47
N ALA A 24 3.69 7.40 11.18
CA ALA A 24 2.91 6.17 11.10
C ALA A 24 1.73 6.29 10.13
N LEU A 25 1.42 7.50 9.65
CA LEU A 25 0.33 7.75 8.74
C LEU A 25 0.76 7.54 7.29
N GLY A 26 -0.07 6.81 6.56
CA GLY A 26 0.05 6.57 5.13
C GLY A 26 -1.27 6.85 4.43
N PHE A 27 -1.18 6.90 3.11
CA PHE A 27 -2.35 6.98 2.24
C PHE A 27 -2.70 5.58 1.76
N SER A 28 -3.96 5.21 1.92
CA SER A 28 -4.50 3.91 1.54
C SER A 28 -5.72 4.13 0.64
N PRO A 29 -5.97 3.26 -0.34
CA PRO A 29 -7.12 3.40 -1.24
C PRO A 29 -8.42 3.09 -0.49
N VAL A 30 -9.54 3.77 -0.76
CA VAL A 30 -10.84 3.48 -0.13
C VAL A 30 -11.45 2.19 -0.69
N SER A 31 -11.25 1.92 -1.97
CA SER A 31 -11.70 0.72 -2.67
C SER A 31 -10.65 -0.39 -2.59
N ASP A 32 -11.09 -1.64 -2.48
CA ASP A 32 -10.24 -2.85 -2.51
C ASP A 32 -9.83 -3.23 -3.94
N ASP A 33 -9.77 -2.24 -4.83
CA ASP A 33 -9.48 -2.49 -6.23
C ASP A 33 -7.99 -2.85 -6.36
N SER A 34 -7.75 -4.11 -6.69
CA SER A 34 -6.44 -4.76 -6.84
C SER A 34 -5.49 -4.07 -7.83
N SER A 35 -5.93 -3.00 -8.51
CA SER A 35 -5.08 -2.14 -9.32
C SER A 35 -4.14 -1.25 -8.48
N PHE A 36 -4.38 -1.10 -7.17
CA PHE A 36 -3.54 -0.29 -6.27
C PHE A 36 -2.36 -1.05 -5.63
N ASP A 37 -2.16 -2.33 -5.96
CA ASP A 37 -1.07 -3.15 -5.39
C ASP A 37 0.34 -2.56 -5.66
N GLU A 38 0.51 -1.71 -6.68
CA GLU A 38 1.78 -1.01 -6.95
C GLU A 38 2.06 0.18 -6.02
N ILE A 39 1.04 0.76 -5.37
CA ILE A 39 1.22 1.94 -4.51
C ILE A 39 1.35 1.55 -3.03
N GLY A 40 0.77 0.42 -2.62
CA GLY A 40 0.60 0.03 -1.22
C GLY A 40 1.85 -0.45 -0.46
N ARG A 41 2.96 -0.80 -1.13
CA ARG A 41 4.12 -1.42 -0.44
C ARG A 41 5.48 -0.73 -0.64
N GLY A 42 5.51 0.32 -1.44
CA GLY A 42 6.73 1.04 -1.79
C GLY A 42 6.51 2.06 -2.92
N GLY A 43 5.29 2.57 -3.05
CA GLY A 43 4.90 3.50 -4.11
C GLY A 43 5.82 4.70 -4.13
N SER A 44 6.68 4.73 -5.14
CA SER A 44 7.65 5.78 -5.40
C SER A 44 6.96 7.14 -5.32
N ALA A 45 7.62 8.16 -4.75
CA ALA A 45 7.05 9.48 -4.48
C ALA A 45 6.32 10.14 -5.69
N SER A 46 6.60 9.64 -6.90
CA SER A 46 5.97 10.01 -8.17
C SER A 46 4.50 9.60 -8.32
N SER A 47 3.96 8.63 -7.58
CA SER A 47 2.57 8.14 -7.77
C SER A 47 1.49 9.03 -7.14
N TRP A 48 1.86 9.98 -6.28
CA TRP A 48 0.89 10.85 -5.59
C TRP A 48 0.59 12.16 -6.32
N GLY A 49 1.34 12.48 -7.38
CA GLY A 49 1.22 13.75 -8.09
C GLY A 49 -0.18 13.99 -8.67
N LYS A 50 -0.82 12.95 -9.22
CA LYS A 50 -2.18 13.01 -9.78
C LYS A 50 -3.20 13.48 -8.74
N TYR A 51 -3.12 12.94 -7.53
CA TYR A 51 -4.02 13.26 -6.42
C TYR A 51 -3.78 14.65 -5.82
N ILE A 52 -2.59 15.23 -6.00
CA ILE A 52 -2.33 16.62 -5.60
C ILE A 52 -2.93 17.59 -6.62
N SER A 53 -2.91 17.23 -7.91
CA SER A 53 -3.53 18.03 -8.97
C SER A 53 -5.06 17.98 -8.93
N ASP A 54 -5.63 16.81 -8.60
CA ASP A 54 -7.09 16.59 -8.53
C ASP A 54 -7.51 16.22 -7.09
N PRO A 55 -7.85 17.21 -6.24
CA PRO A 55 -8.18 16.99 -4.84
C PRO A 55 -9.50 16.22 -4.63
N ASP A 56 -10.46 16.36 -5.55
CA ASP A 56 -11.73 15.62 -5.51
C ASP A 56 -11.50 14.11 -5.69
N LEU A 57 -10.68 13.75 -6.69
CA LEU A 57 -10.30 12.35 -6.94
C LEU A 57 -9.55 11.76 -5.73
N ALA A 58 -8.67 12.55 -5.11
CA ALA A 58 -7.94 12.12 -3.92
C ALA A 58 -8.89 11.77 -2.76
N ARG A 59 -9.93 12.56 -2.53
CA ARG A 59 -10.89 12.33 -1.44
C ARG A 59 -11.78 11.12 -1.69
N GLU A 60 -12.08 10.83 -2.94
CA GLU A 60 -12.91 9.68 -3.31
C GLU A 60 -12.11 8.37 -3.27
N GLU A 61 -10.88 8.38 -3.78
CA GLU A 61 -10.07 7.18 -3.91
C GLU A 61 -9.17 6.91 -2.70
N LEU A 62 -8.82 7.90 -1.88
CA LEU A 62 -7.82 7.76 -0.81
C LEU A 62 -8.37 8.11 0.58
N LYS A 63 -7.78 7.44 1.58
CA LYS A 63 -7.96 7.74 3.00
C LYS A 63 -6.63 7.73 3.72
N VAL A 64 -6.56 8.49 4.81
CA VAL A 64 -5.41 8.50 5.72
C VAL A 64 -5.58 7.40 6.76
N LEU A 65 -4.66 6.44 6.79
CA LEU A 65 -4.64 5.38 7.79
C LEU A 65 -3.26 5.25 8.41
N CYS A 66 -3.21 4.85 9.68
CA CYS A 66 -1.95 4.45 10.28
C CYS A 66 -1.54 3.06 9.76
N LEU A 67 -0.23 2.76 9.82
CA LEU A 67 0.33 1.47 9.42
C LEU A 67 -0.43 0.28 10.03
N ASN A 68 -0.83 0.39 11.31
CA ASN A 68 -1.57 -0.66 12.00
C ASN A 68 -2.99 -0.85 11.42
N CYS A 69 -3.76 0.23 11.25
CA CYS A 69 -5.10 0.14 10.65
C CYS A 69 -5.06 -0.30 9.19
N ASN A 70 -4.00 0.06 8.46
CA ASN A 70 -3.79 -0.40 7.10
C ASN A 70 -3.52 -1.92 7.07
N GLU A 71 -2.69 -2.42 7.97
CA GLU A 71 -2.36 -3.84 8.07
C GLU A 71 -3.56 -4.71 8.50
N ILE A 72 -4.37 -4.23 9.45
CA ILE A 72 -5.62 -4.91 9.87
C ILE A 72 -6.63 -4.97 8.73
N ARG A 73 -6.67 -3.95 7.87
CA ARG A 73 -7.61 -3.88 6.74
C ARG A 73 -7.23 -4.81 5.60
N GLN A 74 -5.93 -4.99 5.34
CA GLN A 74 -5.54 -5.97 4.33
C GLN A 74 -6.14 -7.30 4.76
N PRO A 75 -6.98 -7.95 3.92
CA PRO A 75 -7.48 -9.26 4.26
C PRO A 75 -6.24 -10.10 4.52
N VAL A 76 -6.06 -10.56 5.77
CA VAL A 76 -4.90 -11.34 6.22
C VAL A 76 -4.66 -12.34 5.13
N ALA A 77 -3.63 -12.09 4.32
CA ALA A 77 -3.44 -12.82 3.08
C ALA A 77 -3.52 -14.27 3.48
N LYS A 78 -4.56 -14.99 3.03
CA LYS A 78 -4.69 -16.42 3.31
C LYS A 78 -3.30 -16.98 3.07
N PRO A 79 -2.68 -17.65 4.06
CA PRO A 79 -1.27 -17.97 4.01
C PRO A 79 -1.02 -18.55 2.63
N LYS A 80 -0.15 -17.90 1.84
CA LYS A 80 0.15 -18.34 0.48
C LYS A 80 0.45 -19.82 0.59
N GLU A 81 -0.51 -20.65 0.20
CA GLU A 81 -0.33 -22.08 0.12
C GLU A 81 0.90 -22.21 -0.74
N GLN A 82 1.93 -22.80 -0.15
CA GLN A 82 3.26 -22.90 -0.71
C GLN A 82 3.11 -23.60 -2.05
N SER A 83 2.95 -22.82 -3.12
CA SER A 83 2.88 -23.34 -4.48
C SER A 83 4.20 -24.07 -4.67
N SER A 84 4.06 -25.39 -4.62
CA SER A 84 5.08 -26.40 -4.66
C SER A 84 5.81 -26.26 -5.99
N ARG A 85 6.86 -25.43 -6.02
CA ARG A 85 7.90 -25.54 -7.04
C ARG A 85 8.72 -26.78 -6.68
N PRO A 86 8.63 -27.90 -7.42
CA PRO A 86 9.65 -28.92 -7.27
C PRO A 86 10.96 -28.30 -7.75
N LYS A 87 11.91 -28.10 -6.82
CA LYS A 87 13.31 -27.83 -7.18
C LYS A 87 13.79 -29.03 -8.00
N ARG A 88 13.74 -28.92 -9.33
CA ARG A 88 14.41 -29.89 -10.20
C ARG A 88 15.91 -29.79 -9.92
N LYS A 89 16.42 -30.76 -9.14
CA LYS A 89 17.86 -31.02 -9.01
C LYS A 89 18.41 -31.21 -10.42
N LYS A 90 19.16 -30.22 -10.91
CA LYS A 90 19.98 -30.40 -12.10
C LYS A 90 21.18 -31.24 -11.66
N SER A 91 21.10 -32.55 -11.90
CA SER A 91 22.20 -33.48 -11.66
C SER A 91 23.42 -33.01 -12.46
N LYS A 92 24.56 -32.92 -11.79
CA LYS A 92 25.89 -32.66 -12.34
C LYS A 92 26.18 -33.67 -13.45
N PHE A 93 26.33 -33.21 -14.68
CA PHE A 93 27.02 -33.96 -15.73
C PHE A 93 28.44 -33.38 -15.82
N PHE A 94 29.43 -34.15 -15.39
CA PHE A 94 30.85 -33.88 -15.63
C PHE A 94 31.28 -34.73 -16.82
N PRO A 95 31.68 -34.13 -17.96
CA PRO A 95 32.35 -34.89 -19.00
C PRO A 95 33.79 -35.18 -18.59
N ARG A 96 34.29 -36.36 -18.99
CA ARG A 96 35.70 -36.79 -18.84
C ARG A 96 36.59 -36.11 -19.86
#